data_AF-A0A139XZR5-F1
#
_entry.id   AF-A0A139XZR5-F1
#
_cell.length_a   1.000
_cell.length_b   1.000
_cell.length_c   1.000
_cell.angle_alpha   90.00
_cell.angle_beta   90.00
_cell.angle_gamma   90.00
#
_symmetry.space_group_name_H-M   'P 1'
#
loop_
_entity.id
_entity.type
_entity.pdbx_description
1 polymer ?
#
loop_
_entity_poly.entity_id
_entity_poly.type
_entity_poly.pdbx_seq_one_letter_code
_entity_poly.pdbx_strand_id
1 'polypeptide(L)'
;MEHSSMIQAFYPHQTLLVTGASGFVGKVLLAQLLKSCPVKKLYVLLRPSAGRSAQERLLVDVFSSPAFDEMRNAHQYEGGWNEWISKRVVAVPGDLLKPDFGIQHKHVIRKLQEEVTVVIHLAASVHFNSPLKDNYRSNVEGTMRILEFAKGCPFLQVFVHTSTCYVNSDHEGRVKEDILPLSWDTEELLAAVHKMIELRDNEARYTHLDVANLEKQLLGRFPNTYTFTKRLSEALLIRDWEKALLHPEQSEVKFPLCMLRPSIVGAAYQHPRRGWIDNLNATGGMFLL
;
A
#
# COMPACT_ATOMS: atom_id res chain seq x y z
N MET A 1 -15.98 30.43 14.19
CA MET A 1 -14.78 29.59 14.16
C MET A 1 -15.25 28.19 13.87
N GLU A 2 -15.04 27.68 12.65
CA GLU A 2 -15.40 26.29 12.35
C GLU A 2 -14.57 25.36 13.24
N HIS A 3 -15.23 24.48 13.99
CA HIS A 3 -14.54 23.48 14.79
C HIS A 3 -13.82 22.51 13.84
N SER A 4 -12.49 22.62 13.78
CA SER A 4 -11.63 21.67 13.09
C SER A 4 -11.93 20.25 13.57
N SER A 5 -12.22 19.33 12.65
CA SER A 5 -12.45 17.93 13.01
C SER A 5 -11.20 17.31 13.67
N MET A 6 -11.35 16.24 14.45
CA MET A 6 -10.19 15.53 15.03
C MET A 6 -9.18 15.09 13.96
N ILE A 7 -9.66 14.74 12.75
CA ILE A 7 -8.83 14.39 11.60
C ILE A 7 -8.01 15.61 11.16
N GLN A 8 -8.66 16.76 10.99
CA GLN A 8 -7.99 18.00 10.60
C GLN A 8 -7.00 18.51 11.66
N ALA A 9 -7.29 18.28 12.94
CA ALA A 9 -6.38 18.63 14.04
C ALA A 9 -5.13 17.74 14.09
N PHE A 10 -5.17 16.51 13.57
CA PHE A 10 -4.05 15.59 13.58
C PHE A 10 -2.95 15.96 12.56
N TYR A 11 -3.32 16.42 11.37
CA TYR A 11 -2.41 16.61 10.22
C TYR A 11 -1.47 17.84 10.16
N PRO A 12 -1.66 18.98 10.89
CA PRO A 12 -0.86 20.21 10.74
C PRO A 12 0.65 20.03 10.77
N HIS A 13 1.14 19.06 11.55
CA HIS A 13 2.56 18.81 11.75
C HIS A 13 3.03 17.49 11.14
N GLN A 14 2.16 16.79 10.41
CA GLN A 14 2.43 15.45 9.93
C GLN A 14 3.11 15.48 8.56
N THR A 15 4.17 14.68 8.44
CA THR A 15 4.84 14.37 7.18
C THR A 15 4.50 12.94 6.81
N LEU A 16 3.83 12.76 5.68
CA LEU A 16 3.31 11.47 5.26
C LEU A 16 4.21 10.85 4.21
N LEU A 17 4.49 9.54 4.31
CA LEU A 17 4.95 8.74 3.17
C LEU A 17 3.78 7.90 2.64
N VAL A 18 3.42 8.11 1.38
CA VAL A 18 2.36 7.39 0.70
C VAL A 18 2.95 6.53 -0.42
N THR A 19 2.64 5.24 -0.40
CA THR A 19 2.91 4.34 -1.54
C THR A 19 1.63 4.04 -2.29
N GLY A 20 1.70 3.70 -3.58
CA GLY A 20 0.51 3.35 -4.37
C GLY A 20 -0.33 4.55 -4.82
N ALA A 21 0.23 5.76 -4.71
CA ALA A 21 -0.41 7.02 -5.07
C ALA A 21 -0.88 7.12 -6.53
N SER A 22 -0.22 6.42 -7.46
CA SER A 22 -0.64 6.37 -8.87
C SER A 22 -1.85 5.48 -9.13
N GLY A 23 -2.28 4.68 -8.15
CA GLY A 23 -3.51 3.90 -8.23
C GLY A 23 -4.75 4.73 -7.92
N PHE A 24 -5.92 4.19 -8.27
CA PHE A 24 -7.21 4.86 -8.10
C PHE A 24 -7.44 5.38 -6.67
N VAL A 25 -7.40 4.48 -5.67
CA VAL A 25 -7.58 4.86 -4.25
C VAL A 25 -6.48 5.82 -3.78
N GLY A 26 -5.25 5.65 -4.27
CA GLY A 26 -4.12 6.52 -3.93
C GLY A 26 -4.32 7.97 -4.39
N LYS A 27 -4.83 8.18 -5.61
CA LYS A 27 -5.17 9.51 -6.13
C LYS A 27 -6.27 10.17 -5.29
N VAL A 28 -7.32 9.42 -4.97
CA VAL A 28 -8.42 9.93 -4.14
C VAL A 28 -7.94 10.29 -2.74
N LEU A 29 -7.13 9.44 -2.12
CA LEU A 29 -6.53 9.72 -0.82
C LEU A 29 -5.70 11.00 -0.86
N LEU A 30 -4.78 11.12 -1.84
CA LEU A 30 -3.95 12.33 -1.97
C LEU A 30 -4.80 13.58 -2.19
N ALA A 31 -5.84 13.51 -3.01
CA ALA A 31 -6.75 14.63 -3.23
C ALA A 31 -7.45 15.05 -1.93
N GLN A 32 -7.94 14.10 -1.13
CA GLN A 32 -8.59 14.39 0.15
C GLN A 32 -7.61 14.92 1.20
N LEU A 33 -6.38 14.40 1.25
CA LEU A 33 -5.34 14.92 2.14
C LEU A 33 -4.99 16.36 1.77
N LEU A 34 -4.83 16.67 0.49
CA LEU A 34 -4.48 18.02 0.04
C LEU A 34 -5.63 19.03 0.19
N LYS A 35 -6.87 18.59 -0.03
CA LYS A 35 -8.07 19.43 0.04
C LYS A 35 -8.51 19.70 1.49
N SER A 36 -8.57 18.65 2.29
CA SER A 36 -9.29 18.67 3.56
C SER A 36 -8.37 18.67 4.77
N CYS A 37 -7.10 18.31 4.62
CA CYS A 37 -6.16 18.18 5.73
C CYS A 37 -4.99 19.17 5.60
N PRO A 38 -4.61 19.88 6.66
CA PRO A 38 -3.47 20.80 6.64
C PRO A 38 -2.13 20.04 6.75
N VAL A 39 -1.88 19.05 5.88
CA VAL A 39 -0.64 18.24 5.93
C VAL A 39 0.60 19.11 5.74
N LYS A 40 1.64 18.89 6.56
CA LYS A 40 2.92 19.61 6.45
C LYS A 40 3.63 19.26 5.14
N LYS A 41 3.71 17.97 4.81
CA LYS A 41 4.40 17.46 3.61
C LYS A 41 3.93 16.05 3.26
N LEU A 42 3.88 15.76 1.96
CA LEU A 42 3.56 14.45 1.40
C LEU A 42 4.76 13.95 0.59
N TYR A 43 5.41 12.88 1.04
CA TYR A 43 6.29 12.08 0.23
C TYR A 43 5.49 11.02 -0.51
N VAL A 44 5.69 10.93 -1.82
CA VAL A 44 4.97 10.00 -2.69
C VAL A 44 5.98 9.07 -3.36
N LEU A 45 6.06 7.82 -2.90
CA LEU A 45 6.97 6.82 -3.45
C LEU A 45 6.47 6.36 -4.82
N LEU A 46 7.23 6.65 -5.86
CA LEU A 46 6.90 6.30 -7.24
C LEU A 46 8.09 5.65 -7.93
N ARG A 47 7.80 4.50 -8.56
CA ARG A 47 8.77 3.79 -9.40
C ARG A 47 9.07 4.63 -10.65
N PRO A 48 10.32 4.96 -10.99
CA PRO A 48 10.61 5.53 -12.31
C PRO A 48 10.17 4.58 -13.43
N SER A 49 9.77 5.09 -14.59
CA SER A 49 9.50 4.28 -15.79
C SER A 49 10.48 4.62 -16.90
N ALA A 50 10.59 3.78 -17.94
CA ALA A 50 11.41 4.09 -19.11
C ALA A 50 11.06 5.49 -19.66
N GLY A 51 12.03 6.40 -19.66
CA GLY A 51 11.88 7.77 -20.14
C GLY A 51 11.08 8.73 -19.25
N ARG A 52 10.62 8.34 -18.05
CA ARG A 52 9.94 9.26 -17.11
C ARG A 52 10.44 9.09 -15.67
N SER A 53 10.94 10.18 -15.11
CA SER A 53 11.28 10.35 -13.70
C SER A 53 10.07 10.18 -12.78
N ALA A 54 10.31 9.94 -11.49
CA ALA A 54 9.24 9.89 -10.50
C ALA A 54 8.43 11.19 -10.41
N GLN A 55 9.08 12.34 -10.63
CA GLN A 55 8.42 13.64 -10.63
C GLN A 55 7.50 13.80 -11.85
N GLU A 56 7.95 13.42 -13.05
CA GLU A 56 7.10 13.45 -14.25
C GLU A 56 5.91 12.50 -14.10
N ARG A 57 6.13 11.31 -13.52
CA ARG A 57 5.03 10.39 -13.20
C ARG A 57 4.07 10.97 -12.16
N LEU A 58 4.56 11.70 -11.15
CA LEU A 58 3.68 12.38 -10.19
C LEU A 58 2.77 13.39 -10.90
N LEU A 59 3.30 14.19 -11.82
CA LEU A 59 2.51 15.16 -12.57
C LEU A 59 1.52 14.47 -13.53
N VAL A 60 1.99 13.52 -14.32
CA VAL A 60 1.23 12.92 -15.43
C VAL A 60 0.32 11.78 -14.97
N ASP A 61 0.81 10.87 -14.12
CA ASP A 61 0.04 9.68 -13.73
C ASP A 61 -0.85 9.95 -12.50
N VAL A 62 -0.61 11.01 -11.72
CA VAL A 62 -1.35 11.32 -10.48
C VAL A 62 -2.15 12.61 -10.62
N PHE A 63 -1.48 13.76 -10.77
CA PHE A 63 -2.12 15.07 -10.71
C PHE A 63 -2.94 15.47 -11.95
N SER A 64 -2.82 14.72 -13.05
CA SER A 64 -3.73 14.83 -14.20
C SER A 64 -5.12 14.28 -13.93
N SER A 65 -5.29 13.49 -12.86
CA SER A 65 -6.55 12.84 -12.52
C SER A 65 -7.66 13.86 -12.22
N PRO A 66 -8.92 13.58 -12.61
CA PRO A 66 -10.08 14.41 -12.25
C PRO A 66 -10.25 14.65 -10.75
N ALA A 67 -9.66 13.80 -9.91
CA ALA A 67 -9.63 13.96 -8.46
C ALA A 67 -9.00 15.30 -8.01
N PHE A 68 -8.21 15.95 -8.86
CA PHE A 68 -7.51 17.21 -8.55
C PHE A 68 -8.11 18.43 -9.28
N ASP A 69 -9.15 18.26 -10.10
CA ASP A 69 -9.67 19.31 -10.98
C ASP A 69 -10.08 20.57 -10.21
N GLU A 70 -10.80 20.42 -9.09
CA GLU A 70 -11.25 21.54 -8.27
C GLU A 70 -10.06 22.35 -7.72
N MET A 71 -9.05 21.67 -7.17
CA MET A 71 -7.86 22.33 -6.64
C MET A 71 -7.01 22.95 -7.75
N ARG A 72 -6.87 22.27 -8.89
CA ARG A 72 -6.16 22.80 -10.06
C ARG A 72 -6.87 24.04 -10.62
N ASN A 73 -8.20 24.03 -10.65
CA ASN A 73 -9.02 25.15 -11.09
C ASN A 73 -8.90 26.37 -10.17
N ALA A 74 -8.78 26.14 -8.86
CA ALA A 74 -8.53 27.21 -7.89
C ALA A 74 -7.12 27.86 -8.02
N HIS A 75 -6.19 27.24 -8.75
CA HIS A 75 -4.81 27.72 -8.94
C HIS A 75 -4.46 27.89 -10.44
N GLN A 76 -5.41 28.37 -11.25
CA GLN A 76 -5.27 28.52 -12.71
C GLN A 76 -4.39 29.68 -13.19
N TYR A 77 -3.82 30.49 -12.29
CA TYR A 77 -2.83 31.48 -12.68
C TYR A 77 -1.54 30.82 -13.19
N GLU A 78 -0.73 31.54 -13.97
CA GLU A 78 0.46 30.98 -14.61
C GLU A 78 1.41 30.34 -13.59
N GLY A 79 1.67 29.04 -13.74
CA GLY A 79 2.51 28.25 -12.83
C GLY A 79 1.88 27.92 -11.46
N GLY A 80 0.69 28.44 -11.15
CA GLY A 80 0.11 28.39 -9.79
C GLY A 80 -0.09 26.99 -9.24
N TRP A 81 -0.66 26.07 -10.03
CA TRP A 81 -0.81 24.67 -9.61
C TRP A 81 0.54 24.01 -9.28
N ASN A 82 1.54 24.18 -10.15
CA ASN A 82 2.87 23.58 -9.99
C ASN A 82 3.61 24.16 -8.77
N GLU A 83 3.49 25.47 -8.56
CA GLU A 83 4.04 26.13 -7.38
C GLU A 83 3.36 25.61 -6.11
N TRP A 84 2.03 25.47 -6.13
CA TRP A 84 1.27 25.02 -4.97
C TRP A 84 1.58 23.57 -4.58
N ILE A 85 1.63 22.64 -5.55
CA ILE A 85 1.96 21.24 -5.26
C ILE A 85 3.43 21.06 -4.87
N SER A 86 4.37 21.80 -5.47
CA SER A 86 5.81 21.62 -5.19
C SER A 86 6.20 21.98 -3.76
N LYS A 87 5.43 22.87 -3.11
CA LYS A 87 5.59 23.21 -1.69
C LYS A 87 5.05 22.13 -0.74
N ARG A 88 4.22 21.21 -1.22
CA ARG A 88 3.45 20.26 -0.40
C ARG A 88 3.76 18.80 -0.67
N VAL A 89 4.11 18.45 -1.90
CA VAL A 89 4.26 17.06 -2.37
C VAL A 89 5.61 16.87 -3.04
N VAL A 90 6.32 15.83 -2.62
CA VAL A 90 7.64 15.46 -3.13
C VAL A 90 7.58 14.04 -3.65
N ALA A 91 7.88 13.84 -4.93
CA ALA A 91 8.07 12.51 -5.48
C ALA A 91 9.36 11.88 -4.93
N VAL A 92 9.26 10.69 -4.37
CA VAL A 92 10.40 9.87 -3.95
C VAL A 92 10.62 8.80 -5.02
N PRO A 93 11.70 8.87 -5.81
CA PRO A 93 12.01 7.84 -6.79
C PRO A 93 12.40 6.54 -6.06
N GLY A 94 11.60 5.50 -6.22
CA GLY A 94 11.90 4.22 -5.59
C GLY A 94 10.96 3.08 -5.97
N ASP A 95 11.41 1.86 -5.73
CA ASP A 95 10.72 0.63 -6.07
C ASP A 95 10.68 -0.33 -4.88
N LEU A 96 9.48 -0.63 -4.38
CA LEU A 96 9.25 -1.57 -3.29
C LEU A 96 9.75 -3.00 -3.58
N LEU A 97 10.08 -3.33 -4.82
CA LEU A 97 10.67 -4.63 -5.16
C LEU A 97 12.20 -4.68 -4.97
N LYS A 98 12.82 -3.56 -4.61
CA LYS A 98 14.27 -3.46 -4.40
C LYS A 98 14.57 -3.21 -2.91
N PRO A 99 15.71 -3.72 -2.40
CA PRO A 99 16.23 -3.30 -1.10
C PRO A 99 16.34 -1.78 -1.04
N ASP A 100 16.01 -1.17 0.10
CA ASP A 100 16.13 0.28 0.28
C ASP A 100 15.39 1.09 -0.81
N PHE A 101 14.33 0.51 -1.37
CA PHE A 101 13.58 1.02 -2.52
C PHE A 101 14.42 1.29 -3.78
N GLY A 102 15.64 0.73 -3.87
CA GLY A 102 16.61 1.06 -4.91
C GLY A 102 17.26 2.44 -4.75
N ILE A 103 17.07 3.11 -3.61
CA ILE A 103 17.74 4.38 -3.28
C ILE A 103 19.17 4.05 -2.85
N GLN A 104 20.14 4.38 -3.72
CA GLN A 104 21.55 4.02 -3.50
C GLN A 104 22.17 4.76 -2.30
N HIS A 105 21.73 5.99 -2.07
CA HIS A 105 22.32 6.85 -1.05
C HIS A 105 21.57 6.72 0.28
N LYS A 106 22.15 5.97 1.23
CA LYS A 106 21.55 5.74 2.56
C LYS A 106 21.17 7.02 3.32
N HIS A 107 21.88 8.12 3.11
CA HIS A 107 21.54 9.41 3.73
C HIS A 107 20.17 9.95 3.29
N VAL A 108 19.72 9.61 2.07
CA VAL A 108 18.39 9.99 1.56
C VAL A 108 17.30 9.25 2.33
N ILE A 109 17.47 7.93 2.54
CA ILE A 109 16.53 7.13 3.35
C ILE A 109 16.49 7.65 4.78
N ARG A 110 17.66 7.89 5.40
CA ARG A 110 17.73 8.44 6.75
C ARG A 110 16.98 9.77 6.87
N LYS A 111 17.18 10.69 5.91
CA LYS A 111 16.45 11.97 5.89
C LYS A 111 14.93 11.77 5.79
N LEU A 112 14.47 10.83 4.95
CA LEU A 112 13.05 10.50 4.88
C LEU A 112 12.54 9.96 6.22
N GLN A 113 13.29 9.06 6.85
CA GLN A 113 12.93 8.47 8.15
C GLN A 113 12.84 9.51 9.27
N GLU A 114 13.79 10.46 9.32
CA GLU A 114 13.83 11.56 10.29
C GLU A 114 12.61 12.50 10.16
N GLU A 115 12.06 12.66 8.96
CA GLU A 115 10.94 13.57 8.72
C GLU A 115 9.56 12.90 8.79
N VAL A 116 9.44 11.63 8.39
CA VAL A 116 8.15 10.92 8.24
C VAL A 116 7.55 10.56 9.59
N THR A 117 6.30 10.99 9.79
CA THR A 117 5.53 10.72 11.00
C THR A 117 4.32 9.83 10.74
N VAL A 118 3.94 9.62 9.48
CA VAL A 118 2.80 8.77 9.10
C VAL A 118 3.16 8.00 7.83
N VAL A 119 2.96 6.69 7.84
CA VAL A 119 3.09 5.85 6.63
C VAL A 119 1.71 5.38 6.22
N ILE A 120 1.34 5.60 4.95
CA ILE A 120 0.13 5.03 4.35
C ILE A 120 0.55 4.14 3.18
N HIS A 121 0.50 2.82 3.40
CA HIS A 121 0.88 1.82 2.43
C HIS A 121 -0.34 1.31 1.67
N LEU A 122 -0.56 1.82 0.46
CA LEU A 122 -1.61 1.36 -0.48
C LEU A 122 -1.07 0.49 -1.61
N ALA A 123 0.25 0.48 -1.82
CA ALA A 123 0.83 -0.22 -2.96
C ALA A 123 0.65 -1.74 -2.83
N ALA A 124 -0.08 -2.32 -3.78
CA ALA A 124 -0.19 -3.76 -3.98
C ALA A 124 -0.38 -4.03 -5.47
N SER A 125 0.00 -5.23 -5.92
CA SER A 125 -0.47 -5.71 -7.21
C SER A 125 -1.94 -6.09 -7.06
N VAL A 126 -2.81 -5.51 -7.88
CA VAL A 126 -4.25 -5.88 -7.95
C VAL A 126 -4.53 -6.90 -9.06
N HIS A 127 -3.48 -7.54 -9.60
CA HIS A 127 -3.62 -8.61 -10.58
C HIS A 127 -3.94 -9.90 -9.83
N PHE A 128 -5.24 -10.16 -9.67
CA PHE A 128 -5.77 -11.21 -8.80
C PHE A 128 -5.16 -12.59 -9.06
N ASN A 129 -4.87 -12.91 -10.32
CA ASN A 129 -4.39 -14.22 -10.76
C ASN A 129 -2.94 -14.20 -11.28
N SER A 130 -2.13 -13.20 -10.90
CA SER A 130 -0.69 -13.26 -11.18
C SER A 130 -0.05 -14.46 -10.46
N PRO A 131 1.05 -15.01 -11.01
CA PRO A 131 1.79 -16.10 -10.36
C PRO A 131 2.07 -15.81 -8.88
N LEU A 132 2.03 -16.83 -8.02
CA LEU A 132 2.27 -16.68 -6.58
C LEU A 132 3.55 -15.90 -6.30
N LYS A 133 4.63 -16.18 -7.03
CA LYS A 133 5.91 -15.46 -6.94
C LYS A 133 5.77 -13.95 -7.10
N ASP A 134 5.01 -13.50 -8.09
CA ASP A 134 4.87 -12.07 -8.39
C ASP A 134 4.03 -11.36 -7.34
N ASN A 135 2.91 -11.98 -6.94
CA ASN A 135 2.06 -11.45 -5.87
C ASN A 135 2.76 -11.50 -4.51
N TYR A 136 3.57 -12.52 -4.22
CA TYR A 136 4.40 -12.59 -3.02
C TYR A 136 5.43 -11.45 -3.01
N ARG A 137 6.19 -11.26 -4.08
CA ARG A 137 7.18 -10.17 -4.18
C ARG A 137 6.54 -8.79 -4.05
N SER A 138 5.41 -8.57 -4.70
CA SER A 138 4.72 -7.28 -4.67
C SER A 138 4.03 -7.00 -3.34
N ASN A 139 3.23 -7.95 -2.84
CA ASN A 139 2.32 -7.71 -1.73
C ASN A 139 2.97 -8.03 -0.38
N VAL A 140 3.82 -9.05 -0.31
CA VAL A 140 4.46 -9.48 0.93
C VAL A 140 5.79 -8.77 1.10
N GLU A 141 6.75 -9.03 0.22
CA GLU A 141 8.08 -8.43 0.38
C GLU A 141 8.04 -6.90 0.29
N GLY A 142 7.22 -6.35 -0.61
CA GLY A 142 6.99 -4.90 -0.70
C GLY A 142 6.45 -4.30 0.59
N THR A 143 5.52 -5.00 1.26
CA THR A 143 4.99 -4.60 2.58
C THR A 143 6.08 -4.67 3.65
N MET A 144 6.87 -5.74 3.69
CA MET A 144 7.93 -5.90 4.69
C MET A 144 9.05 -4.86 4.52
N ARG A 145 9.35 -4.44 3.28
CA ARG A 145 10.34 -3.38 3.03
C ARG A 145 9.86 -2.01 3.51
N ILE A 146 8.57 -1.69 3.34
CA ILE A 146 8.04 -0.42 3.87
C ILE A 146 7.90 -0.47 5.40
N LEU A 147 7.61 -1.63 5.98
CA LEU A 147 7.68 -1.84 7.43
C LEU A 147 9.10 -1.59 7.94
N GLU A 148 10.12 -2.10 7.23
CA GLU A 148 11.50 -1.90 7.63
C GLU A 148 11.94 -0.43 7.53
N PHE A 149 11.50 0.27 6.48
CA PHE A 149 11.66 1.71 6.44
C PHE A 149 11.01 2.40 7.66
N ALA A 150 9.79 1.99 8.02
CA ALA A 150 9.02 2.55 9.12
C ALA A 150 9.64 2.30 10.50
N LYS A 151 10.27 1.14 10.72
CA LYS A 151 11.06 0.82 11.93
C LYS A 151 12.18 1.83 12.19
N GLY A 152 12.78 2.37 11.13
CA GLY A 152 13.79 3.42 11.24
C GLY A 152 13.24 4.85 11.42
N CYS A 153 11.92 5.06 11.42
CA CYS A 153 11.31 6.39 11.61
C CYS A 153 11.12 6.70 13.11
N PRO A 154 11.93 7.59 13.73
CA PRO A 154 11.90 7.80 15.18
C PRO A 154 10.63 8.47 15.70
N PHE A 155 9.89 9.16 14.83
CA PHE A 155 8.70 9.94 15.21
C PHE A 155 7.40 9.38 14.60
N LEU A 156 7.42 8.13 14.13
CA LEU A 156 6.26 7.53 13.47
C LEU A 156 5.09 7.39 14.44
N GLN A 157 3.97 8.01 14.09
CA GLN A 157 2.73 8.03 14.86
C GLN A 157 1.78 6.90 14.47
N VAL A 158 1.83 6.46 13.20
CA VAL A 158 1.01 5.36 12.71
C VAL A 158 1.56 4.79 11.41
N PHE A 159 1.48 3.47 11.29
CA PHE A 159 1.64 2.74 10.03
C PHE A 159 0.28 2.19 9.58
N VAL A 160 -0.22 2.70 8.46
CA VAL A 160 -1.49 2.26 7.86
C VAL A 160 -1.20 1.28 6.73
N HIS A 161 -1.63 0.02 6.89
CA HIS A 161 -1.60 -0.99 5.85
C HIS A 161 -2.97 -1.12 5.19
N THR A 162 -3.05 -0.91 3.88
CA THR A 162 -4.28 -1.18 3.14
C THR A 162 -4.28 -2.62 2.66
N SER A 163 -5.12 -3.43 3.29
CA SER A 163 -5.39 -4.83 2.99
C SER A 163 -6.58 -5.00 2.05
N THR A 164 -7.42 -6.01 2.26
CA THR A 164 -8.69 -6.24 1.57
C THR A 164 -9.64 -6.99 2.51
N CYS A 165 -10.96 -6.80 2.38
CA CYS A 165 -11.92 -7.58 3.17
C CYS A 165 -11.83 -9.08 2.89
N TYR A 166 -11.30 -9.49 1.74
CA TYR A 166 -11.19 -10.90 1.31
C TYR A 166 -10.05 -11.69 1.95
N VAL A 167 -9.26 -11.10 2.85
CA VAL A 167 -8.26 -11.84 3.64
C VAL A 167 -8.86 -12.87 4.60
N ASN A 168 -10.19 -12.84 4.76
CA ASN A 168 -10.96 -13.77 5.56
C ASN A 168 -11.61 -14.90 4.74
N SER A 169 -11.18 -15.14 3.49
CA SER A 169 -11.80 -16.13 2.60
C SER A 169 -11.76 -17.58 3.13
N ASP A 170 -10.92 -17.83 4.14
CA ASP A 170 -10.81 -19.08 4.88
C ASP A 170 -11.82 -19.23 6.02
N HIS A 171 -12.53 -18.16 6.38
CA HIS A 171 -13.57 -18.15 7.40
C HIS A 171 -14.99 -18.20 6.82
N GLU A 172 -15.91 -18.77 7.59
CA GLU A 172 -17.33 -18.85 7.24
C GLU A 172 -18.17 -17.96 8.16
N GLY A 173 -19.30 -17.47 7.65
CA GLY A 173 -20.25 -16.67 8.41
C GLY A 173 -19.81 -15.21 8.64
N ARG A 174 -20.22 -14.63 9.77
CA ARG A 174 -19.96 -13.22 10.10
C ARG A 174 -18.56 -13.07 10.72
N VAL A 175 -17.69 -12.38 10.00
CA VAL A 175 -16.33 -12.06 10.45
C VAL A 175 -16.30 -10.65 11.04
N LYS A 176 -15.76 -10.50 12.25
CA LYS A 176 -15.57 -9.21 12.93
C LYS A 176 -14.26 -8.55 12.50
N GLU A 177 -14.09 -7.27 12.82
CA GLU A 177 -12.86 -6.50 12.59
C GLU A 177 -11.75 -6.80 13.61
N ASP A 178 -11.63 -8.06 14.02
CA ASP A 178 -10.59 -8.53 14.94
C ASP A 178 -9.33 -8.98 14.19
N ILE A 179 -8.27 -9.25 14.94
CA ILE A 179 -7.11 -10.00 14.46
C ILE A 179 -7.59 -11.39 14.04
N LEU A 180 -7.32 -11.75 12.79
CA LEU A 180 -7.69 -13.04 12.26
C LEU A 180 -6.55 -14.02 12.57
N PRO A 181 -6.75 -15.07 13.39
CA PRO A 181 -5.71 -16.04 13.68
C PRO A 181 -5.37 -16.84 12.44
N LEU A 182 -4.08 -17.06 12.16
CA LEU A 182 -3.70 -18.04 11.13
C LEU A 182 -3.91 -19.46 11.67
N SER A 183 -4.35 -20.36 10.80
CA SER A 183 -4.44 -21.80 11.12
C SER A 183 -3.06 -22.47 11.18
N TRP A 184 -2.02 -21.80 10.68
CA TRP A 184 -0.64 -22.25 10.65
C TRP A 184 0.27 -21.25 11.34
N ASP A 185 1.42 -21.71 11.80
CA ASP A 185 2.48 -20.81 12.22
C ASP A 185 2.93 -19.93 11.03
N THR A 186 3.28 -18.68 11.34
CA THR A 186 3.59 -17.69 10.30
C THR A 186 4.91 -18.02 9.59
N GLU A 187 5.91 -18.55 10.31
CA GLU A 187 7.21 -18.91 9.73
C GLU A 187 7.10 -20.19 8.89
N GLU A 188 6.33 -21.17 9.37
CA GLU A 188 6.05 -22.39 8.61
C GLU A 188 5.34 -22.08 7.28
N LEU A 189 4.33 -21.21 7.33
CA LEU A 189 3.62 -20.77 6.12
C LEU A 189 4.56 -20.02 5.17
N LEU A 190 5.43 -19.15 5.69
CA LEU A 190 6.41 -18.43 4.88
C LEU A 190 7.39 -19.38 4.19
N ALA A 191 7.91 -20.38 4.92
CA ALA A 191 8.79 -21.40 4.38
C ALA A 191 8.09 -22.24 3.30
N ALA A 192 6.82 -22.60 3.50
CA ALA A 192 6.02 -23.31 2.50
C ALA A 192 5.83 -22.49 1.22
N VAL A 193 5.59 -21.18 1.35
CA VAL A 193 5.49 -20.27 0.19
C VAL A 193 6.81 -20.18 -0.57
N HIS A 194 7.95 -20.05 0.11
CA HIS A 194 9.26 -20.04 -0.56
C HIS A 194 9.52 -21.33 -1.31
N LYS A 195 9.27 -22.48 -0.68
CA LYS A 195 9.38 -23.79 -1.31
C LYS A 195 8.48 -23.92 -2.53
N MET A 196 7.25 -23.40 -2.46
CA MET A 196 6.31 -23.42 -3.59
C MET A 196 6.81 -22.57 -4.76
N ILE A 197 7.36 -21.39 -4.48
CA ILE A 197 7.98 -20.52 -5.49
C ILE A 197 9.17 -21.23 -6.16
N GLU A 198 10.04 -21.87 -5.38
CA GLU A 198 11.18 -22.63 -5.90
C GLU A 198 10.74 -23.79 -6.81
N LEU A 199 9.74 -24.56 -6.37
CA LEU A 199 9.16 -25.66 -7.14
C LEU A 199 8.58 -25.16 -8.46
N ARG A 200 7.87 -24.03 -8.45
CA ARG A 200 7.31 -23.43 -9.68
C ARG A 200 8.39 -22.93 -10.63
N ASP A 201 9.44 -22.27 -10.11
CA ASP A 201 10.57 -21.80 -10.93
C ASP A 201 11.35 -22.96 -11.59
N ASN A 202 11.33 -24.13 -10.96
CA ASN A 202 12.05 -25.33 -11.40
C ASN A 202 11.11 -26.46 -11.84
N GLU A 203 9.87 -26.15 -12.22
CA GLU A 203 8.82 -27.15 -12.49
C GLU A 203 9.25 -28.20 -13.52
N ALA A 204 10.03 -27.80 -14.53
CA ALA A 204 10.60 -28.69 -15.54
C ALA A 204 11.53 -29.79 -14.97
N ARG A 205 12.09 -29.60 -13.77
CA ARG A 205 12.93 -30.59 -13.07
C ARG A 205 12.10 -31.56 -12.22
N TYR A 206 10.86 -31.21 -11.90
CA TYR A 206 9.97 -31.94 -11.01
C TYR A 206 8.80 -32.57 -11.77
N THR A 207 9.08 -33.26 -12.87
CA THR A 207 8.05 -33.82 -13.78
C THR A 207 7.13 -34.87 -13.14
N HIS A 208 7.50 -35.41 -11.98
CA HIS A 208 6.71 -36.36 -11.20
C HIS A 208 5.77 -35.70 -10.18
N LEU A 209 5.88 -34.38 -9.98
CA LEU A 209 5.05 -33.63 -9.04
C LEU A 209 3.98 -32.85 -9.78
N ASP A 210 2.75 -32.88 -9.25
CA ASP A 210 1.69 -31.96 -9.66
C ASP A 210 1.85 -30.62 -8.92
N VAL A 211 2.75 -29.78 -9.41
CA VAL A 211 3.07 -28.46 -8.83
C VAL A 211 1.83 -27.56 -8.78
N ALA A 212 0.93 -27.67 -9.76
CA ALA A 212 -0.32 -26.91 -9.78
C ALA A 212 -1.27 -27.31 -8.65
N ASN A 213 -1.42 -28.62 -8.39
CA ASN A 213 -2.21 -29.09 -7.26
C ASN A 213 -1.57 -28.76 -5.91
N LEU A 214 -0.23 -28.81 -5.80
CA LEU A 214 0.47 -28.38 -4.59
C LEU A 214 0.25 -26.89 -4.29
N GLU A 215 0.31 -26.03 -5.31
CA GLU A 215 0.02 -24.59 -5.13
C GLU A 215 -1.44 -24.38 -4.71
N LYS A 216 -2.38 -25.13 -5.29
CA LYS A 216 -3.79 -25.10 -4.88
C LYS A 216 -3.98 -25.54 -3.42
N GLN A 217 -3.26 -26.56 -2.97
CA GLN A 217 -3.30 -27.01 -1.58
C GLN A 217 -2.74 -25.95 -0.63
N LEU A 218 -1.65 -25.28 -1.02
CA LEU A 218 -1.07 -24.16 -0.26
C LEU A 218 -2.05 -22.99 -0.14
N LEU A 219 -2.73 -22.63 -1.23
CA LEU A 219 -3.75 -21.58 -1.22
C LEU A 219 -4.98 -21.97 -0.39
N GLY A 220 -5.26 -23.27 -0.23
CA GLY A 220 -6.37 -23.75 0.58
C GLY A 220 -7.71 -23.17 0.14
N ARG A 221 -8.35 -22.39 1.03
CA ARG A 221 -9.65 -21.75 0.78
C ARG A 221 -9.56 -20.39 0.10
N PHE A 222 -8.36 -19.83 -0.06
CA PHE A 222 -8.19 -18.53 -0.71
C PHE A 222 -8.49 -18.63 -2.20
N PRO A 223 -9.36 -17.77 -2.75
CA PRO A 223 -9.81 -17.86 -4.13
C PRO A 223 -8.71 -17.58 -5.16
N ASN A 224 -7.63 -16.91 -4.75
CA ASN A 224 -6.52 -16.54 -5.63
C ASN A 224 -5.27 -16.14 -4.84
N THR A 225 -4.13 -16.02 -5.54
CA THR A 225 -2.83 -15.64 -4.97
C THR A 225 -2.84 -14.22 -4.37
N TYR A 226 -3.67 -13.31 -4.87
CA TYR A 226 -3.81 -11.96 -4.29
C TYR A 226 -4.34 -12.00 -2.86
N THR A 227 -5.51 -12.60 -2.63
CA THR A 227 -6.12 -12.68 -1.30
C THR A 227 -5.23 -13.42 -0.31
N PHE A 228 -4.62 -14.52 -0.74
CA PHE A 228 -3.65 -15.28 0.04
C PHE A 228 -2.42 -14.43 0.43
N THR A 229 -1.81 -13.71 -0.52
CA THR A 229 -0.63 -12.89 -0.22
C THR A 229 -0.97 -11.68 0.65
N LYS A 230 -2.16 -11.08 0.50
CA LYS A 230 -2.64 -10.03 1.42
C LYS A 230 -2.84 -10.55 2.84
N ARG A 231 -3.38 -11.76 2.99
CA ARG A 231 -3.49 -12.43 4.29
C ARG A 231 -2.12 -12.68 4.92
N LEU A 232 -1.16 -13.17 4.14
CA LEU A 232 0.21 -13.38 4.61
C LEU A 232 0.89 -12.07 5.04
N SER A 233 0.69 -10.97 4.29
CA SER A 233 1.19 -9.65 4.68
C SER A 233 0.61 -9.18 6.02
N GLU A 234 -0.70 -9.35 6.25
CA GLU A 234 -1.31 -9.03 7.55
C GLU A 234 -0.70 -9.86 8.68
N ALA A 235 -0.54 -11.17 8.48
CA ALA A 235 0.01 -12.05 9.50
C ALA A 235 1.45 -11.66 9.90
N LEU A 236 2.30 -11.32 8.94
CA LEU A 236 3.67 -10.88 9.22
C LEU A 236 3.72 -9.52 9.93
N LEU A 237 2.84 -8.58 9.55
CA LEU A 237 2.72 -7.29 10.24
C LEU A 237 2.24 -7.47 11.69
N ILE A 238 1.22 -8.30 11.90
CA ILE A 238 0.65 -8.59 13.21
C ILE A 238 1.69 -9.31 14.08
N ARG A 239 2.41 -10.30 13.54
CA ARG A 239 3.51 -10.99 14.24
C ARG A 239 4.54 -10.00 14.78
N ASP A 240 5.01 -9.07 13.95
CA ASP A 240 6.00 -8.07 14.36
C ASP A 240 5.43 -7.09 15.39
N TRP A 241 4.15 -6.72 15.25
CA TRP A 241 3.45 -5.86 16.21
C TRP A 241 3.17 -6.53 17.56
N GLU A 242 2.75 -7.80 17.57
CA GLU A 242 2.53 -8.59 18.80
C GLU A 242 3.85 -8.81 19.55
N LYS A 243 4.95 -9.10 18.83
CA LYS A 243 6.30 -9.14 19.42
C LYS A 243 6.64 -7.81 20.08
N ALA A 244 6.23 -6.68 19.50
CA ALA A 244 6.43 -5.36 20.08
C ALA A 244 5.65 -5.13 21.37
N LEU A 245 4.44 -5.68 21.47
CA LEU A 245 3.64 -5.59 22.70
C LEU A 245 4.22 -6.45 23.83
N LEU A 246 4.72 -7.64 23.51
CA LEU A 246 5.29 -8.58 24.49
C LEU A 246 6.69 -8.17 24.96
N HIS A 247 7.50 -7.60 24.06
CA HIS A 247 8.89 -7.24 24.30
C HIS A 247 9.22 -5.82 23.79
N PRO A 248 8.61 -4.77 24.38
CA PRO A 248 8.69 -3.40 23.85
C PRO A 248 10.12 -2.85 23.79
N GLU A 249 10.97 -3.19 24.76
CA GLU A 249 12.37 -2.73 24.81
C GLU A 249 13.25 -3.35 23.71
N GLN A 250 12.86 -4.51 23.16
CA GLN A 250 13.62 -5.24 22.14
C GLN A 250 13.04 -5.04 20.73
N SER A 251 11.89 -4.39 20.60
CA SER A 251 11.20 -4.23 19.33
C SER A 251 11.59 -2.95 18.61
N GLU A 252 11.79 -3.08 17.30
CA GLU A 252 11.95 -1.97 16.38
C GLU A 252 10.60 -1.36 15.96
N VAL A 253 9.50 -2.10 16.13
CA VAL A 253 8.15 -1.57 15.90
C VAL A 253 7.71 -0.82 17.15
N LYS A 254 7.81 0.52 17.10
CA LYS A 254 7.49 1.42 18.22
C LYS A 254 6.24 2.25 17.98
N PHE A 255 5.43 1.84 17.02
CA PHE A 255 4.31 2.64 16.51
C PHE A 255 3.04 1.80 16.37
N PRO A 256 1.86 2.43 16.45
CA PRO A 256 0.58 1.80 16.14
C PRO A 256 0.51 1.28 14.69
N LEU A 257 -0.08 0.08 14.54
CA LEU A 257 -0.46 -0.51 13.26
C LEU A 257 -1.97 -0.33 13.04
N CYS A 258 -2.35 0.19 11.87
CA CYS A 258 -3.75 0.25 11.44
C CYS A 258 -3.92 -0.59 10.17
N MET A 259 -4.86 -1.54 10.20
CA MET A 259 -5.22 -2.36 9.05
C MET A 259 -6.54 -1.87 8.46
N LEU A 260 -6.51 -1.42 7.20
CA LEU A 260 -7.70 -1.05 6.46
C LEU A 260 -8.05 -2.17 5.49
N ARG A 261 -9.24 -2.77 5.62
CA ARG A 261 -9.69 -3.89 4.77
C ARG A 261 -10.82 -3.43 3.82
N PRO A 262 -10.52 -2.66 2.76
CA PRO A 262 -11.54 -2.26 1.81
C PRO A 262 -12.13 -3.48 1.10
N SER A 263 -13.42 -3.43 0.81
CA SER A 263 -14.08 -4.36 -0.09
C SER A 263 -13.93 -3.88 -1.54
N ILE A 264 -14.97 -4.05 -2.34
CA ILE A 264 -14.98 -3.61 -3.72
C ILE A 264 -15.01 -2.09 -3.77
N VAL A 265 -13.95 -1.50 -4.34
CA VAL A 265 -13.91 -0.05 -4.63
C VAL A 265 -14.56 0.19 -5.98
N GLY A 266 -15.72 0.85 -5.96
CA GLY A 266 -16.50 1.21 -7.15
C GLY A 266 -16.36 2.68 -7.55
N ALA A 267 -17.30 3.12 -8.39
CA ALA A 267 -17.37 4.50 -8.85
C ALA A 267 -17.61 5.49 -7.72
N ALA A 268 -17.10 6.71 -7.89
CA ALA A 268 -17.31 7.80 -6.95
C ALA A 268 -18.81 8.13 -6.81
N TYR A 269 -19.29 8.18 -5.57
CA TYR A 269 -20.65 8.64 -5.28
C TYR A 269 -20.82 10.15 -5.46
N GLN A 270 -19.77 10.95 -5.19
CA GLN A 270 -19.85 12.41 -5.26
C GLN A 270 -18.56 13.05 -5.80
N HIS A 271 -17.43 12.90 -5.13
CA HIS A 271 -16.16 13.52 -5.53
C HIS A 271 -15.30 12.55 -6.36
N PRO A 272 -14.69 12.98 -7.47
CA PRO A 272 -14.72 14.32 -8.07
C PRO A 272 -16.01 14.62 -8.84
N ARG A 273 -16.68 13.58 -9.34
CA ARG A 273 -18.04 13.62 -9.89
C ARG A 273 -18.69 12.26 -9.73
N ARG A 274 -20.03 12.23 -9.73
CA ARG A 274 -20.78 10.97 -9.67
C ARG A 274 -20.38 10.04 -10.83
N GLY A 275 -20.19 8.76 -10.53
CA GLY A 275 -19.87 7.74 -11.54
C GLY A 275 -18.42 7.74 -12.00
N TRP A 276 -17.54 8.59 -11.47
CA TRP A 276 -16.15 8.60 -11.88
C TRP A 276 -15.39 7.36 -11.39
N ILE A 277 -14.62 6.76 -12.30
CA ILE A 277 -13.64 5.70 -12.07
C ILE A 277 -12.32 6.12 -12.72
N ASP A 278 -11.21 5.82 -12.06
CA ASP A 278 -9.87 6.16 -12.55
C ASP A 278 -9.25 5.04 -13.40
N ASN A 279 -9.70 3.80 -13.21
CA ASN A 279 -9.33 2.66 -14.04
C ASN A 279 -10.49 1.65 -14.11
N LEU A 280 -10.44 0.79 -15.13
CA LEU A 280 -11.42 -0.28 -15.36
C LEU A 280 -11.05 -1.58 -14.62
N ASN A 281 -10.07 -1.54 -13.71
CA ASN A 281 -9.64 -2.75 -13.00
C ASN A 281 -10.71 -3.18 -11.99
N ALA A 282 -10.84 -4.49 -11.77
CA ALA A 282 -11.89 -5.12 -10.98
C ALA A 282 -13.30 -4.82 -11.54
N THR A 283 -14.29 -4.61 -10.67
CA THR A 283 -15.70 -4.32 -10.98
C THR A 283 -15.95 -3.00 -11.68
N GLY A 284 -14.95 -2.10 -11.80
CA GLY A 284 -15.12 -0.81 -12.46
C GLY A 284 -15.61 -0.91 -13.91
N GLY A 285 -15.26 -1.99 -14.61
CA GLY A 285 -15.78 -2.30 -15.96
C GLY A 285 -17.22 -2.83 -16.00
N MET A 286 -17.75 -3.39 -14.90
CA MET A 286 -19.10 -3.96 -14.85
C MET A 286 -20.20 -2.91 -14.64
N PHE A 287 -19.86 -1.71 -14.15
CA PHE A 287 -20.80 -0.60 -13.98
C PHE A 287 -20.96 0.28 -15.24
N LEU A 288 -20.30 -0.09 -16.35
CA LEU A 288 -20.40 0.59 -17.65
C LEU A 288 -21.28 -0.16 -18.66
N LEU A 289 -21.96 -1.23 -18.22
CA LEU A 289 -23.03 -1.92 -18.94
C LEU A 289 -24.39 -1.51 -18.37
#